data_AF-A0A0L0VY90-F1
#
_entry.id   AF-A0A0L0VY90-F1
#
_cell.length_a   1.000
_cell.length_b   1.000
_cell.length_c   1.000
_cell.angle_alpha   90.00
_cell.angle_beta   90.00
_cell.angle_gamma   90.00
#
_symmetry.space_group_name_H-M   'P 1'
#
loop_
_entity.id
_entity.type
_entity.pdbx_description
1 polymer ?
#
loop_
_entity_poly.entity_id
_entity_poly.type
_entity_poly.pdbx_seq_one_letter_code
_entity_poly.pdbx_strand_id
1 'polypeptide(L)'
;MKTCSCSESDLPALIKPNEDLLRKYVESVIKPRKQEKVLKILVDHSVAHPSSFKSKTITKEKLLKWGLSDGIVAQLRDNVSVFEETSHYISVTILLQQHTTQ
;
A
#
# COMPACT_ATOMS: atom_id res chain seq x y z
N MET A 1 -5.96 -15.36 -44.53
CA MET A 1 -6.60 -15.46 -43.21
C MET A 1 -5.76 -16.34 -42.30
N LYS A 2 -5.17 -15.80 -41.23
CA LYS A 2 -5.20 -16.34 -39.85
C LYS A 2 -4.25 -15.53 -38.95
N THR A 3 -4.89 -14.59 -38.28
CA THR A 3 -4.72 -14.14 -36.87
C THR A 3 -3.37 -14.30 -36.18
N CYS A 4 -2.90 -13.14 -35.70
CA CYS A 4 -2.01 -12.91 -34.56
C CYS A 4 -2.33 -13.79 -33.34
N SER A 5 -1.30 -14.03 -32.53
CA SER A 5 -1.32 -13.76 -31.08
C SER A 5 0.12 -13.88 -30.56
N CYS A 6 0.82 -12.74 -30.43
CA CYS A 6 1.83 -12.65 -29.38
C CYS A 6 1.05 -12.77 -28.08
N SER A 7 1.23 -13.86 -27.34
CA SER A 7 0.72 -13.95 -25.97
C SER A 7 1.37 -12.82 -25.17
N GLU A 8 0.62 -11.74 -25.06
CA GLU A 8 0.74 -10.71 -24.04
C GLU A 8 0.50 -11.44 -22.71
N SER A 9 1.54 -12.07 -22.18
CA SER A 9 1.49 -12.60 -20.82
C SER A 9 1.50 -11.40 -19.89
N ASP A 10 0.26 -10.97 -19.61
CA ASP A 10 -0.25 -10.02 -18.64
C ASP A 10 0.81 -9.59 -17.61
N LEU A 11 1.17 -8.32 -17.71
CA LEU A 11 1.96 -7.58 -16.73
C LEU A 11 1.47 -7.90 -15.30
N PRO A 12 2.35 -7.90 -14.29
CA PRO A 12 1.99 -8.27 -12.92
C PRO A 12 0.77 -7.48 -12.50
N ALA A 13 -0.32 -8.20 -12.18
CA ALA A 13 -1.63 -7.71 -11.81
C ALA A 13 -1.54 -6.30 -11.22
N LEU A 14 -1.95 -5.33 -12.03
CA LEU A 14 -1.99 -3.92 -11.71
C LEU A 14 -2.66 -3.78 -10.33
N ILE A 15 -1.86 -3.57 -9.27
CA ILE A 15 -2.37 -3.27 -7.94
C ILE A 15 -3.16 -1.99 -8.12
N LYS A 16 -4.49 -2.09 -8.26
CA LYS A 16 -5.36 -0.92 -8.29
C LYS A 16 -4.97 -0.09 -7.07
N PRO A 17 -4.79 1.24 -7.20
CA PRO A 17 -4.62 2.11 -6.05
C PRO A 17 -5.89 1.97 -5.20
N ASN A 18 -5.83 1.07 -4.23
CA ASN A 18 -7.01 0.63 -3.50
C ASN A 18 -6.95 1.32 -2.15
N GLU A 19 -7.87 2.26 -1.92
CA GLU A 19 -8.04 2.91 -0.62
C GLU A 19 -8.09 1.88 0.53
N ASP A 20 -8.58 0.66 0.26
CA ASP A 20 -8.56 -0.47 1.19
C ASP A 20 -7.15 -0.91 1.65
N LEU A 21 -6.13 -0.84 0.80
CA LEU A 21 -4.76 -1.19 1.19
C LEU A 21 -4.20 -0.15 2.16
N LEU A 22 -4.43 1.13 1.86
CA LEU A 22 -4.04 2.21 2.75
C LEU A 22 -4.80 2.14 4.07
N ARG A 23 -6.11 1.86 4.03
CA ARG A 23 -6.95 1.69 5.21
C ARG A 23 -6.43 0.56 6.09
N LYS A 24 -6.22 -0.63 5.52
CA LYS A 24 -5.72 -1.80 6.25
C LYS A 24 -4.35 -1.55 6.87
N TYR A 25 -3.49 -0.80 6.18
CA TYR A 25 -2.21 -0.37 6.72
C TYR A 25 -2.35 0.61 7.90
N VAL A 26 -3.18 1.64 7.76
CA VAL A 26 -3.44 2.60 8.85
C VAL A 26 -4.06 1.88 10.06
N GLU A 27 -4.94 0.92 9.83
CA GLU A 27 -5.56 0.10 10.88
C GLU A 27 -4.54 -0.74 11.65
N SER A 28 -3.51 -1.26 10.98
CA SER A 28 -2.49 -2.09 11.62
C SER A 28 -1.44 -1.29 12.39
N VAL A 29 -1.13 -0.06 11.96
CA VAL A 29 -0.02 0.73 12.53
C VAL A 29 -0.48 1.87 13.46
N ILE A 30 -1.71 2.37 13.29
CA ILE A 30 -2.24 3.52 14.04
C ILE A 30 -3.30 3.07 15.04
N LYS A 31 -3.32 3.72 16.22
CA LYS A 31 -4.34 3.47 17.25
C LYS A 31 -5.76 3.77 16.73
N PRO A 32 -6.79 2.94 17.04
CA PRO A 32 -8.16 3.09 16.54
C PRO A 32 -8.72 4.51 16.60
N ARG A 33 -8.55 5.19 17.74
CA ARG A 33 -9.04 6.57 17.95
C ARG A 33 -8.47 7.62 17.00
N LYS A 34 -7.34 7.34 16.33
CA LYS A 34 -6.67 8.26 15.41
C LYS A 34 -6.78 7.83 13.94
N GLN A 35 -7.24 6.61 13.66
CA GLN A 35 -7.24 6.02 12.32
C GLN A 35 -8.05 6.85 11.33
N GLU A 36 -9.30 7.20 11.65
CA GLU A 36 -10.18 7.96 10.74
C GLU A 36 -9.56 9.30 10.34
N LYS A 37 -9.05 10.07 11.32
CA LYS A 37 -8.42 11.36 11.07
C LYS A 37 -7.17 11.22 10.19
N VAL A 38 -6.34 10.21 10.47
CA VAL A 38 -5.12 9.96 9.68
C VAL A 38 -5.49 9.53 8.26
N LEU A 39 -6.45 8.62 8.10
CA LEU A 39 -6.90 8.14 6.81
C LEU A 39 -7.42 9.28 5.93
N LYS A 40 -8.27 10.15 6.50
CA LYS A 40 -8.82 11.31 5.79
C LYS A 40 -7.72 12.23 5.27
N ILE A 41 -6.74 12.57 6.10
CA ILE A 41 -5.60 13.43 5.69
C ILE A 41 -4.83 12.79 4.53
N LEU A 42 -4.60 11.48 4.59
CA LEU A 42 -3.85 10.77 3.55
C LEU A 42 -4.62 10.73 2.22
N VAL A 43 -5.93 10.47 2.26
CA VAL A 43 -6.81 10.47 1.08
C VAL A 43 -6.93 11.87 0.48
N ASP A 44 -7.14 12.90 1.30
CA ASP A 44 -7.22 14.31 0.87
C ASP A 44 -5.94 14.76 0.15
N HIS A 45 -4.78 14.18 0.48
CA HIS A 45 -3.50 14.43 -0.16
C HIS A 45 -3.11 13.40 -1.24
N SER A 46 -4.08 12.61 -1.73
CA SER A 46 -3.91 11.62 -2.80
C SER A 46 -2.83 10.57 -2.51
N VAL A 47 -2.62 10.24 -1.23
CA VAL A 47 -1.83 9.07 -0.85
C VAL A 47 -2.74 7.86 -1.05
N ALA A 48 -2.39 6.99 -1.99
CA ALA A 48 -3.17 5.79 -2.27
C ALA A 48 -2.51 4.49 -1.78
N HIS A 49 -1.20 4.50 -1.54
CA HIS A 49 -0.43 3.30 -1.22
C HIS A 49 0.60 3.52 -0.10
N PRO A 50 0.76 2.59 0.87
CA PRO A 50 1.73 2.71 1.96
C PRO A 50 3.19 2.89 1.50
N SER A 51 3.57 2.32 0.36
CA SER A 51 4.92 2.51 -0.21
C SER A 51 5.25 3.99 -0.49
N SER A 52 4.25 4.85 -0.61
CA SER A 52 4.44 6.30 -0.77
C SER A 52 5.24 6.91 0.38
N PHE A 53 5.14 6.38 1.60
CA PHE A 53 5.86 6.87 2.78
C PHE A 53 7.38 6.60 2.74
N LYS A 54 7.84 5.69 1.87
CA LYS A 54 9.26 5.46 1.54
C LYS A 54 9.76 6.37 0.42
N SER A 55 8.86 6.94 -0.38
CA SER A 55 9.23 7.79 -1.50
C SER A 55 9.91 9.09 -1.05
N LYS A 56 10.71 9.67 -1.93
CA LYS A 56 11.28 11.03 -1.73
C LYS A 56 10.21 12.13 -1.80
N THR A 57 9.03 11.81 -2.35
CA THR A 57 7.95 12.77 -2.60
C THR A 57 7.10 13.06 -1.36
N ILE A 58 6.91 12.07 -0.50
CA ILE A 58 6.18 12.16 0.78
C ILE A 58 7.20 12.19 1.92
N THR A 59 7.78 13.36 2.16
CA THR A 59 8.76 13.54 3.24
C THR A 59 8.08 13.65 4.61
N LYS A 60 8.86 13.41 5.68
CA LYS A 60 8.43 13.66 7.06
C LYS A 60 7.89 15.08 7.22
N GLU A 61 8.58 16.08 6.68
CA GLU A 61 8.16 17.48 6.74
C GLU A 61 6.79 17.72 6.07
N LYS A 62 6.54 17.10 4.92
CA LYS A 62 5.22 17.18 4.26
C LYS A 62 4.12 16.61 5.14
N LEU A 63 4.34 15.43 5.71
CA LEU A 63 3.37 14.78 6.59
C LEU A 63 3.06 15.62 7.84
N LEU A 64 4.07 16.28 8.40
CA LEU A 64 3.89 17.24 9.49
C LEU A 64 3.07 18.47 9.04
N LYS A 65 3.34 19.02 7.84
CA LYS A 65 2.57 20.12 7.26
C LYS A 65 1.11 19.76 6.98
N TRP A 66 0.80 18.48 6.77
CA TRP A 66 -0.57 17.98 6.61
C TRP A 66 -1.30 17.79 7.94
N GLY A 67 -0.67 18.13 9.07
CA GLY A 67 -1.27 18.06 10.40
C GLY A 67 -1.13 16.70 11.08
N LEU A 68 -0.24 15.82 10.58
CA LEU A 68 0.14 14.60 11.31
C LEU A 68 1.18 14.96 12.39
N SER A 69 1.01 14.38 13.57
CA SER A 69 2.00 14.53 14.65
C SER A 69 3.24 13.68 14.38
N ASP A 70 4.40 14.09 14.90
CA ASP A 70 5.68 13.39 14.74
C ASP A 70 5.60 11.88 15.00
N GLY A 71 4.94 11.48 16.08
CA GLY A 71 4.75 10.06 16.43
C GLY A 71 3.93 9.28 15.39
N ILE A 72 2.91 9.90 14.79
CA ILE A 72 2.13 9.26 13.72
C ILE A 72 2.99 9.12 12.46
N VAL A 73 3.81 10.12 12.15
CA VAL A 73 4.72 10.07 11.01
C VAL A 73 5.77 8.96 11.19
N ALA A 74 6.32 8.80 12.40
CA ALA A 74 7.22 7.69 12.71
C ALA A 74 6.52 6.34 12.52
N GLN A 75 5.33 6.16 13.10
CA GLN A 75 4.54 4.92 12.94
C GLN A 75 4.27 4.58 11.47
N LEU A 76 3.88 5.56 10.66
CA LEU A 76 3.61 5.37 9.22
C LEU A 76 4.86 5.09 8.39
N ARG A 77 6.07 5.45 8.82
CA ARG A 77 7.29 5.25 8.02
C ARG A 77 8.06 4.01 8.45
N ASP A 78 8.14 3.78 9.75
CA ASP A 78 8.91 2.66 10.31
C ASP A 78 8.24 1.32 9.99
N ASN A 79 6.91 1.30 9.89
CA ASN A 79 6.14 0.07 9.62
C ASN A 79 5.93 -0.22 8.12
N VAL A 80 6.39 0.63 7.20
CA VAL A 80 6.19 0.38 5.75
C VAL A 80 6.95 -0.87 5.30
N SER A 81 8.15 -1.09 5.85
CA SER A 81 8.96 -2.27 5.53
C SER A 81 8.28 -3.57 5.95
N VAL A 82 7.60 -3.57 7.10
CA VAL A 82 6.82 -4.72 7.59
C VAL A 82 5.66 -5.03 6.63
N PHE A 83 5.06 -4.01 6.03
CA PHE A 83 3.99 -4.19 5.04
C PHE A 83 4.49 -4.76 3.70
N GLU A 84 5.71 -4.42 3.28
CA GLU A 84 6.30 -4.96 2.03
C GLU A 84 6.75 -6.42 2.18
N GLU A 85 7.31 -6.80 3.33
CA GLU A 85 7.62 -8.21 3.64
C GLU A 85 6.35 -9.06 3.67
N THR A 86 5.29 -8.56 4.30
CA THR A 86 4.00 -9.28 4.35
C THR A 86 3.28 -9.29 3.00
N SER A 87 3.39 -8.25 2.17
CA SER A 87 2.83 -8.22 0.82
C SER A 87 3.55 -9.18 -0.15
N HIS A 88 4.87 -9.33 -0.03
CA HIS A 88 5.62 -10.35 -0.78
C HIS A 88 5.16 -11.76 -0.40
N TYR A 89 5.02 -12.04 0.90
CA TYR A 89 4.58 -13.35 1.39
C TYR A 89 3.15 -13.69 0.97
N ILE A 90 2.22 -12.73 1.02
CA ILE A 90 0.82 -12.93 0.59
C ILE A 90 0.75 -13.16 -0.93
N SER A 91 1.54 -12.43 -1.73
CA SER A 91 1.59 -12.62 -3.18
C SER A 91 2.10 -14.01 -3.57
N VAL A 92 3.15 -14.50 -2.90
CA VAL A 92 3.69 -15.86 -3.10
C VAL A 92 2.68 -16.93 -2.65
N THR A 93 1.98 -16.72 -1.55
CA THR A 93 1.02 -17.69 -1.02
C THR A 93 -0.22 -17.83 -1.91
N ILE A 94 -0.74 -16.71 -2.43
CA ILE A 94 -1.86 -16.73 -3.39
C ILE A 94 -1.44 -17.43 -4.68
N LEU A 95 -0.24 -17.15 -5.19
CA LEU A 95 0.31 -17.85 -6.37
C LEU A 95 0.42 -19.37 -6.13
N LEU A 96 0.92 -19.81 -4.96
CA LEU A 96 1.04 -21.23 -4.62
C LEU A 96 -0.32 -21.94 -4.45
N GLN A 97 -1.36 -21.25 -3.97
CA GLN A 97 -2.72 -21.79 -3.89
C GLN A 97 -3.40 -21.91 -5.27
N GLN A 98 -3.06 -21.06 -6.24
CA GLN A 98 -3.62 -21.16 -7.60
C GLN A 98 -3.00 -22.29 -8.44
N HIS A 99 -1.79 -22.75 -8.09
CA HIS A 99 -1.10 -23.83 -8.80
C HIS A 99 -1.30 -25.23 -8.20
N THR A 100 -2.06 -25.38 -7.10
CA THR A 100 -2.28 -26.67 -6.41
C THR A 100 -3.68 -27.27 -6.61
N THR A 101 -4.43 -26.83 -7.62
CA THR A 101 -5.64 -27.53 -8.09
C THR A 101 -5.45 -28.04 -9.50
N GLN A 102 -4.88 -29.23 -9.64
CA GLN A 102 -5.09 -30.16 -10.74
C GLN A 102 -5.14 -31.58 -10.20
#